data_AF-A0A925Q883-F1
#
_entry.id   AF-A0A925Q883-F1
#
_cell.length_a   1.000
_cell.length_b   1.000
_cell.length_c   1.000
_cell.angle_alpha   90.00
_cell.angle_beta   90.00
_cell.angle_gamma   90.00
#
_symmetry.space_group_name_H-M   'P 1'
#
loop_
_entity.id
_entity.type
_entity.pdbx_description
1 polymer ?
#
loop_
_entity_poly.entity_id
_entity_poly.type
_entity_poly.pdbx_seq_one_letter_code
_entity_poly.pdbx_strand_id
1 'polypeptide(L)'
;MGENSWNGYEHKCLFANVGKGQFIDVARPTGSDSVKDGRGVAVADFNRDGRLDLVMNNNNETPVLYLNNLRKSGNALELKLVGTQSNHDAIGAYVRLTAGGKTMTRQVEAGSGYASQMMLPVHFGLGKAEQVDTIEIRWPSGRVQLIDGQKLAPSVKGSRQLRVKEGSDLLTQLVLETR
;
A
#
# COMPACT_ATOMS: atom_id res chain seq x y z
N MET A 1 24.27 -5.87 27.50
CA MET A 1 23.40 -6.84 26.82
C MET A 1 24.18 -7.30 25.59
N GLY A 2 24.46 -8.60 25.47
CA GLY A 2 25.46 -9.12 24.52
C GLY A 2 25.04 -9.05 23.05
N GLU A 3 25.93 -9.47 22.15
CA GLU A 3 25.77 -9.49 20.69
C GLU A 3 24.84 -10.60 20.17
N ASN A 4 24.13 -11.30 21.07
CA ASN A 4 23.30 -12.44 20.70
C ASN A 4 21.93 -11.99 20.20
N SER A 5 21.46 -12.66 19.14
CA SER A 5 20.11 -12.48 18.61
C SER A 5 19.04 -12.85 19.63
N TRP A 6 17.98 -12.03 19.74
CA TRP A 6 16.83 -12.30 20.60
C TRP A 6 15.81 -13.20 19.90
N ASN A 7 15.88 -13.31 18.58
CA ASN A 7 15.03 -14.17 17.74
C ASN A 7 15.74 -15.45 17.26
N GLY A 8 16.86 -15.85 17.87
CA GLY A 8 17.54 -17.11 17.57
C GLY A 8 18.03 -17.26 16.13
N TYR A 9 18.32 -16.13 15.45
CA TYR A 9 18.69 -16.11 14.02
C TYR A 9 17.62 -16.70 13.08
N GLU A 10 16.35 -16.69 13.45
CA GLU A 10 15.27 -17.11 12.56
C GLU A 10 15.15 -16.20 11.33
N HIS A 11 15.03 -16.83 10.16
CA HIS A 11 14.81 -16.17 8.89
C HIS A 11 13.43 -15.51 8.85
N LYS A 12 13.35 -14.29 8.31
CA LYS A 12 12.06 -13.65 8.02
C LYS A 12 11.39 -14.34 6.84
N CYS A 13 10.06 -14.45 6.91
CA CYS A 13 9.24 -15.00 5.84
C CYS A 13 8.51 -13.87 5.09
N LEU A 14 8.27 -14.08 3.80
CA LEU A 14 7.51 -13.19 2.94
C LEU A 14 6.58 -14.05 2.09
N PHE A 15 5.30 -14.02 2.39
CA PHE A 15 4.34 -14.91 1.74
C PHE A 15 3.69 -14.26 0.52
N ALA A 16 3.95 -14.82 -0.66
CA ALA A 16 3.27 -14.44 -1.89
C ALA A 16 1.93 -15.18 -2.01
N ASN A 17 0.83 -14.44 -2.17
CA ASN A 17 -0.47 -15.03 -2.48
C ASN A 17 -0.49 -15.52 -3.94
N VAL A 18 -0.64 -16.83 -4.13
CA VAL A 18 -0.67 -17.46 -5.47
C VAL A 18 -2.08 -17.82 -5.93
N GLY A 19 -3.10 -17.31 -5.23
CA GLY A 19 -4.51 -17.53 -5.51
C GLY A 19 -5.10 -18.73 -4.77
N LYS A 20 -6.43 -18.86 -4.79
CA LYS A 20 -7.18 -19.96 -4.16
C LYS A 20 -6.84 -20.18 -2.67
N GLY A 21 -6.49 -19.11 -1.96
CA GLY A 21 -6.10 -19.17 -0.54
C GLY A 21 -4.73 -19.77 -0.27
N GLN A 22 -3.91 -19.99 -1.31
CA GLN A 22 -2.57 -20.55 -1.20
C GLN A 22 -1.51 -19.45 -1.14
N PHE A 23 -0.47 -19.71 -0.35
CA PHE A 23 0.65 -18.82 -0.14
C PHE A 23 1.96 -19.60 -0.22
N ILE A 24 3.00 -18.96 -0.77
CA ILE A 24 4.35 -19.51 -0.88
C ILE A 24 5.30 -18.55 -0.19
N ASP A 25 6.19 -19.06 0.68
CA ASP A 25 7.28 -18.24 1.21
C ASP A 25 8.29 -17.95 0.10
N VAL A 26 8.45 -16.68 -0.21
CA VAL A 26 9.36 -16.16 -1.23
C VAL A 26 10.49 -15.32 -0.63
N ALA A 27 10.65 -15.29 0.70
CA ALA A 27 11.65 -14.43 1.32
C ALA A 27 13.07 -14.66 0.80
N ARG A 28 13.49 -15.92 0.72
CA ARG A 28 14.82 -16.29 0.25
C ARG A 28 15.07 -15.92 -1.21
N PRO A 29 14.18 -16.27 -2.18
CA PRO A 29 14.39 -15.84 -3.56
C PRO A 29 14.27 -14.32 -3.77
N THR A 30 13.62 -13.57 -2.86
CA THR A 30 13.58 -12.10 -2.91
C THR A 30 14.70 -11.42 -2.11
N GLY A 31 15.55 -12.20 -1.41
CA GLY A 31 16.62 -11.67 -0.56
C GLY A 31 16.11 -10.94 0.69
N SER A 32 14.87 -11.18 1.09
CA SER A 32 14.24 -10.58 2.27
C SER A 32 14.17 -11.54 3.47
N ASP A 33 14.92 -12.64 3.44
CA ASP A 33 15.02 -13.67 4.49
C ASP A 33 16.07 -13.34 5.56
N SER A 34 16.27 -12.05 5.88
CA SER A 34 17.23 -11.61 6.89
C SER A 34 17.06 -12.35 8.22
N VAL A 35 18.16 -12.65 8.90
CA VAL A 35 18.13 -13.27 10.25
C VAL A 35 18.15 -12.24 11.39
N LYS A 36 18.25 -10.94 11.05
CA LYS A 36 18.33 -9.84 12.01
C LYS A 36 17.10 -9.76 12.91
N ASP A 37 17.28 -9.15 14.07
CA ASP A 37 16.25 -8.90 15.07
C ASP A 37 15.25 -7.81 14.64
N GLY A 38 14.39 -8.15 13.67
CA GLY A 38 13.32 -7.25 13.24
C GLY A 38 12.38 -6.84 14.39
N ARG A 39 12.05 -5.55 14.47
CA ARG A 39 11.12 -4.96 15.45
C ARG A 39 10.02 -4.10 14.82
N GLY A 40 10.06 -3.89 13.52
CA GLY A 40 8.99 -3.19 12.83
C GLY A 40 9.14 -3.34 11.33
N VAL A 41 8.02 -3.35 10.63
CA VAL A 41 7.97 -3.37 9.16
C VAL A 41 6.98 -2.33 8.67
N ALA A 42 7.39 -1.52 7.71
CA ALA A 42 6.51 -0.61 7.00
C ALA A 42 6.60 -0.85 5.50
N VAL A 43 5.48 -0.62 4.82
CA VAL A 43 5.30 -0.82 3.38
C VAL A 43 4.93 0.52 2.77
N ALA A 44 5.64 0.90 1.72
CA ALA A 44 5.40 2.13 0.96
C ALA A 44 6.01 2.01 -0.44
N ASP A 45 5.54 2.81 -1.40
CA ASP A 45 6.24 3.02 -2.67
C ASP A 45 7.29 4.14 -2.49
N PHE A 46 8.51 3.78 -2.02
CA PHE A 46 9.52 4.76 -1.61
C PHE A 46 10.13 5.49 -2.80
N ASN A 47 10.28 4.78 -3.93
CA ASN A 47 10.89 5.32 -5.15
C ASN A 47 9.84 5.79 -6.19
N ARG A 48 8.54 5.65 -5.88
CA ARG A 48 7.39 6.11 -6.69
C ARG A 48 7.27 5.40 -8.03
N ASP A 49 7.60 4.11 -8.08
CA ASP A 49 7.52 3.30 -9.29
C ASP A 49 6.23 2.46 -9.38
N GLY A 50 5.36 2.55 -8.37
CA GLY A 50 4.10 1.81 -8.22
C GLY A 50 4.24 0.44 -7.59
N ARG A 51 5.45 -0.01 -7.32
CA ARG A 51 5.74 -1.26 -6.62
C ARG A 51 5.94 -0.94 -5.15
N LEU A 52 5.26 -1.68 -4.30
CA LEU A 52 5.44 -1.54 -2.87
C LEU A 52 6.81 -2.10 -2.47
N ASP A 53 7.55 -1.27 -1.76
CA ASP A 53 8.82 -1.56 -1.10
C ASP A 53 8.59 -1.88 0.39
N LEU A 54 9.61 -2.45 1.04
CA LEU A 54 9.56 -2.80 2.46
C LEU A 54 10.72 -2.12 3.20
N VAL A 55 10.44 -1.50 4.34
CA VAL A 55 11.48 -1.12 5.31
C VAL A 55 11.31 -1.92 6.59
N MET A 56 12.40 -2.51 7.06
CA MET A 56 12.46 -3.27 8.31
C MET A 56 13.37 -2.56 9.30
N ASN A 57 12.83 -2.23 10.47
CA ASN A 57 13.62 -1.75 11.59
C ASN A 57 14.16 -2.93 12.39
N ASN A 58 15.43 -2.86 12.80
CA ASN A 58 16.11 -3.92 13.54
C ASN A 58 16.50 -3.42 14.93
N ASN A 59 16.44 -4.30 15.93
CA ASN A 59 16.83 -3.98 17.30
C ASN A 59 18.35 -3.73 17.38
N ASN A 60 18.77 -2.57 17.89
CA ASN A 60 20.19 -2.19 18.03
C ASN A 60 21.00 -2.31 16.73
N GLU A 61 20.34 -2.23 15.58
CA GLU A 61 20.96 -2.38 14.26
C GLU A 61 20.36 -1.42 13.25
N THR A 62 21.06 -1.19 12.14
CA THR A 62 20.57 -0.33 11.05
C THR A 62 19.30 -0.91 10.42
N PRO A 63 18.29 -0.08 10.10
CA PRO A 63 17.14 -0.50 9.31
C PRO A 63 17.56 -0.94 7.91
N VAL A 64 16.78 -1.83 7.30
CA VAL A 64 17.01 -2.34 5.94
C VAL A 64 15.84 -1.95 5.06
N LEU A 65 16.14 -1.32 3.91
CA LEU A 65 15.19 -1.01 2.85
C LEU A 65 15.32 -2.07 1.74
N TYR A 66 14.21 -2.72 1.41
CA TYR A 66 14.08 -3.65 0.30
C TYR A 66 13.29 -2.96 -0.82
N LEU A 67 14.01 -2.57 -1.88
CA LEU A 67 13.38 -2.02 -3.08
C LEU A 67 12.84 -3.15 -3.97
N ASN A 68 11.59 -3.00 -4.38
CA ASN A 68 10.92 -3.95 -5.24
C ASN A 68 11.33 -3.76 -6.70
N ASN A 69 12.30 -4.55 -7.14
CA ASN A 69 12.90 -4.46 -8.47
C ASN A 69 12.29 -5.44 -9.50
N LEU A 70 11.01 -5.82 -9.34
CA LEU A 70 10.34 -6.71 -10.31
C LEU A 70 10.34 -6.09 -11.72
N ARG A 71 11.00 -6.77 -12.67
CA ARG A 71 11.16 -6.31 -14.07
C ARG A 71 9.85 -6.10 -14.83
N LYS A 72 8.77 -6.76 -14.41
CA LYS A 72 7.42 -6.61 -14.97
C LYS A 72 6.45 -6.32 -13.83
N SER A 73 6.17 -5.05 -13.58
CA SER A 73 5.05 -4.65 -12.71
C SER A 73 3.80 -4.42 -13.55
N GLY A 74 2.65 -4.75 -12.96
CA GLY A 74 1.37 -4.32 -13.49
C GLY A 74 1.13 -2.83 -13.20
N ASN A 75 -0.05 -2.37 -13.61
CA ASN A 75 -0.58 -1.06 -13.24
C ASN A 75 -0.90 -1.03 -11.74
N ALA A 76 -0.83 0.14 -11.14
CA ALA A 76 -1.15 0.38 -9.74
C ALA A 76 -1.84 1.73 -9.55
N LEU A 77 -2.71 1.81 -8.55
CA LEU A 77 -3.37 3.04 -8.14
C LEU A 77 -3.23 3.23 -6.63
N GLU A 78 -2.74 4.39 -6.24
CA GLU A 78 -2.73 4.85 -4.85
C GLU A 78 -3.75 5.98 -4.67
N LEU A 79 -4.54 5.89 -3.60
CA LEU A 79 -5.53 6.89 -3.25
C LEU A 79 -5.19 7.51 -1.90
N LYS A 80 -4.83 8.80 -1.94
CA LYS A 80 -4.72 9.64 -0.74
C LYS A 80 -6.07 10.27 -0.44
N LEU A 81 -6.72 9.78 0.61
CA LEU A 81 -7.97 10.36 1.08
C LEU A 81 -7.70 11.58 1.96
N VAL A 82 -8.59 12.56 1.89
CA VAL A 82 -8.56 13.73 2.78
C VAL A 82 -9.96 13.96 3.34
N GLY A 83 -10.11 13.70 4.64
CA GLY A 83 -11.32 13.97 5.39
C GLY A 83 -11.55 15.47 5.56
N THR A 84 -12.83 15.86 5.60
CA THR A 84 -13.27 17.23 5.86
C THR A 84 -14.30 17.30 6.98
N GLN A 85 -15.16 16.28 7.07
CA GLN A 85 -16.03 16.01 8.21
C GLN A 85 -15.44 14.88 9.06
N SER A 86 -14.88 13.87 8.41
CA SER A 86 -14.02 12.86 9.03
C SER A 86 -12.67 13.46 9.42
N ASN A 87 -11.87 12.73 10.21
CA ASN A 87 -10.50 13.14 10.51
C ASN A 87 -9.69 13.39 9.22
N HIS A 88 -8.77 14.36 9.25
CA HIS A 88 -8.08 14.88 8.05
C HIS A 88 -7.41 13.77 7.23
N ASP A 89 -6.79 12.80 7.91
CA ASP A 89 -6.06 11.70 7.27
C ASP A 89 -6.97 10.54 6.87
N ALA A 90 -8.28 10.67 7.09
CA ALA A 90 -9.32 9.69 6.77
C ALA A 90 -9.11 8.31 7.44
N ILE A 91 -8.41 8.25 8.57
CA ILE A 91 -8.21 7.02 9.34
C ILE A 91 -9.55 6.37 9.64
N GLY A 92 -9.68 5.08 9.32
CA GLY A 92 -10.91 4.32 9.44
C GLY A 92 -11.76 4.25 8.16
N ALA A 93 -11.44 5.03 7.12
CA ALA A 93 -12.15 4.96 5.85
C ALA A 93 -11.90 3.62 5.13
N TYR A 94 -12.95 3.05 4.54
CA TYR A 94 -12.84 1.88 3.66
C TYR A 94 -12.97 2.30 2.21
N VAL A 95 -12.09 1.77 1.37
CA VAL A 95 -12.12 1.96 -0.07
C VAL A 95 -12.31 0.62 -0.74
N ARG A 96 -13.41 0.47 -1.48
CA ARG A 96 -13.69 -0.68 -2.33
C ARG A 96 -13.52 -0.26 -3.79
N LEU A 97 -12.56 -0.87 -4.47
CA LEU A 97 -12.22 -0.58 -5.87
C LEU A 97 -12.50 -1.81 -6.74
N THR A 98 -13.17 -1.61 -7.87
CA THR A 98 -13.37 -2.65 -8.89
C THR A 98 -12.61 -2.28 -10.16
N ALA A 99 -11.79 -3.19 -10.67
CA ALA A 99 -11.04 -3.04 -11.91
C ALA A 99 -10.74 -4.41 -12.53
N GLY A 100 -10.90 -4.54 -13.84
CA GLY A 100 -10.52 -5.76 -14.58
C GLY A 100 -11.23 -7.02 -14.07
N GLY A 101 -12.49 -6.88 -13.65
CA GLY A 101 -13.30 -7.99 -13.12
C GLY A 101 -12.94 -8.42 -11.68
N LYS A 102 -12.11 -7.65 -10.97
CA LYS A 102 -11.75 -7.91 -9.57
C LYS A 102 -12.18 -6.76 -8.69
N THR A 103 -12.72 -7.09 -7.51
CA THR A 103 -13.01 -6.12 -6.45
C THR A 103 -12.04 -6.30 -5.31
N MET A 104 -11.44 -5.21 -4.85
CA MET A 104 -10.47 -5.16 -3.75
C MET A 104 -10.93 -4.13 -2.73
N THR A 105 -10.71 -4.43 -1.46
CA THR A 105 -11.00 -3.51 -0.35
C THR A 105 -9.72 -3.18 0.41
N ARG A 106 -9.56 -1.91 0.78
CA ARG A 106 -8.50 -1.40 1.66
C ARG A 106 -9.10 -0.49 2.71
N GLN A 107 -8.47 -0.43 3.88
CA GLN A 107 -8.79 0.53 4.91
C GLN A 107 -7.62 1.49 5.08
N VAL A 108 -7.91 2.76 5.38
CA VAL A 108 -6.89 3.68 5.86
C VAL A 108 -6.68 3.39 7.34
N GLU A 109 -5.52 2.84 7.68
CA GLU A 109 -5.20 2.38 9.03
C GLU A 109 -4.19 3.29 9.72
N ALA A 110 -4.40 3.51 11.02
CA ALA A 110 -3.39 4.07 11.92
C ALA A 110 -2.91 2.95 12.85
N GLY A 111 -1.61 2.65 12.78
CA GLY A 111 -0.97 1.48 13.37
C GLY A 111 -1.21 0.23 12.53
N SER A 112 -0.22 -0.17 11.73
CA SER A 112 -0.33 -1.32 10.81
C SER A 112 0.62 -2.47 11.19
N GLY A 113 1.28 -2.38 12.34
CA GLY A 113 2.27 -3.34 12.82
C GLY A 113 2.88 -2.92 14.16
N TYR A 114 3.70 -3.80 14.73
CA TYR A 114 4.42 -3.50 15.96
C TYR A 114 5.46 -2.41 15.70
N ALA A 115 5.35 -1.29 16.43
CA ALA A 115 6.22 -0.12 16.31
C ALA A 115 6.42 0.40 14.86
N SER A 116 5.39 0.27 14.00
CA SER A 116 5.47 0.68 12.60
C SER A 116 4.14 1.19 12.03
N GLN A 117 4.25 1.95 10.93
CA GLN A 117 3.13 2.52 10.19
C GLN A 117 3.42 2.39 8.69
N MET A 118 2.54 1.69 7.96
CA MET A 118 2.52 1.68 6.50
C MET A 118 2.12 3.06 5.97
N MET A 119 2.41 3.33 4.70
CA MET A 119 1.95 4.57 4.08
C MET A 119 0.42 4.74 4.21
N LEU A 120 -0.02 5.97 4.43
CA LEU A 120 -1.46 6.28 4.56
C LEU A 120 -2.26 6.14 3.26
N PRO A 121 -1.73 6.50 2.07
CA PRO A 121 -2.44 6.24 0.83
C PRO A 121 -2.71 4.74 0.67
N VAL A 122 -3.94 4.39 0.34
CA VAL A 122 -4.29 2.99 0.08
C VAL A 122 -3.83 2.59 -1.32
N HIS A 123 -3.12 1.46 -1.42
CA HIS A 123 -2.58 0.94 -2.67
C HIS A 123 -3.40 -0.22 -3.24
N PHE A 124 -3.62 -0.16 -4.54
CA PHE A 124 -4.27 -1.19 -5.33
C PHE A 124 -3.37 -1.61 -6.50
N GLY A 125 -2.94 -2.87 -6.50
CA GLY A 125 -2.34 -3.50 -7.67
C GLY A 125 -3.42 -3.90 -8.68
N LEU A 126 -3.40 -3.28 -9.87
CA LEU A 126 -4.40 -3.46 -10.93
C LEU A 126 -3.99 -4.49 -11.99
N GLY A 127 -2.74 -4.96 -11.95
CA GLY A 127 -2.24 -5.96 -12.89
C GLY A 127 -2.24 -5.41 -14.32
N LYS A 128 -3.02 -6.02 -15.23
CA LYS A 128 -3.11 -5.55 -16.62
C LYS A 128 -4.26 -4.55 -16.84
N ALA A 129 -5.10 -4.30 -15.85
CA ALA A 129 -6.24 -3.39 -16.00
C ALA A 129 -5.73 -1.96 -16.18
N GLU A 130 -6.07 -1.34 -17.31
CA GLU A 130 -5.71 0.05 -17.64
C GLU A 130 -6.82 1.05 -17.25
N GLN A 131 -7.92 0.54 -16.68
CA GLN A 131 -9.10 1.30 -16.26
C GLN A 131 -9.61 0.76 -14.92
N VAL A 132 -10.21 1.65 -14.14
CA VAL A 132 -10.98 1.33 -12.94
C VAL A 132 -12.45 1.45 -13.31
N ASP A 133 -13.28 0.53 -12.82
CA ASP A 133 -14.71 0.52 -13.07
C ASP A 133 -15.43 1.40 -12.04
N THR A 134 -15.15 1.16 -10.75
CA THR A 134 -15.79 1.88 -9.64
C THR A 134 -14.87 2.03 -8.44
N ILE A 135 -15.02 3.14 -7.71
CA ILE A 135 -14.45 3.34 -6.38
C ILE A 135 -15.58 3.73 -5.43
N GLU A 136 -15.81 2.94 -4.39
CA GLU A 136 -16.68 3.27 -3.26
C GLU A 136 -15.83 3.59 -2.04
N ILE A 137 -16.02 4.77 -1.45
CA ILE A 137 -15.36 5.20 -0.22
C ILE A 137 -16.40 5.33 0.87
N ARG A 138 -16.25 4.55 1.94
CA ARG A 138 -17.02 4.70 3.18
C ARG A 138 -16.18 5.47 4.18
N TRP A 139 -16.59 6.68 4.50
CA TRP A 139 -15.90 7.58 5.40
C TRP A 139 -16.27 7.32 6.86
N PRO A 140 -15.38 7.61 7.83
CA PRO A 140 -15.69 7.55 9.26
C PRO A 140 -16.89 8.39 9.69
N SER A 141 -17.19 9.47 8.96
CA SER A 141 -18.41 10.29 9.13
C SER A 141 -19.72 9.52 8.86
N GLY A 142 -19.66 8.31 8.31
CA GLY A 142 -20.80 7.54 7.83
C GLY A 142 -21.17 7.83 6.37
N ARG A 143 -20.52 8.83 5.74
CA ARG A 143 -20.74 9.14 4.33
C ARG A 143 -20.26 7.99 3.43
N VAL A 144 -21.05 7.69 2.40
CA VAL A 144 -20.63 6.83 1.28
C VAL A 144 -20.47 7.70 0.04
N GLN A 145 -19.29 7.65 -0.57
CA GLN A 145 -18.97 8.37 -1.79
C GLN A 145 -18.69 7.36 -2.91
N LEU A 146 -19.42 7.50 -4.01
CA LEU A 146 -19.28 6.65 -5.19
C LEU A 146 -18.64 7.44 -6.32
N ILE A 147 -17.56 6.91 -6.87
CA ILE A 147 -16.81 7.51 -7.96
C ILE A 147 -16.83 6.51 -9.12
N ASP A 148 -17.37 6.97 -10.24
CA ASP A 148 -17.29 6.27 -11.52
C ASP A 148 -15.84 6.33 -12.01
N GLY A 149 -15.24 5.16 -12.29
CA GLY A 149 -13.86 5.10 -12.72
C GLY A 149 -13.62 5.74 -14.10
N GLN A 150 -14.65 5.96 -14.91
CA GLN A 150 -14.54 6.76 -16.14
C GLN A 150 -14.25 8.24 -15.87
N LYS A 151 -14.56 8.74 -14.66
CA LYS A 151 -14.24 10.12 -14.24
C LYS A 151 -12.78 10.28 -13.79
N LEU A 152 -12.04 9.19 -13.63
CA LEU A 152 -10.59 9.21 -13.43
C LEU A 152 -9.93 9.54 -14.79
N ALA A 153 -9.85 10.82 -15.15
CA ALA A 153 -9.14 11.25 -16.36
C ALA A 153 -7.63 10.93 -16.25
N PRO A 154 -6.93 10.58 -17.36
CA PRO A 154 -7.11 9.43 -18.26
C PRO A 154 -6.56 8.11 -17.63
N SER A 155 -6.63 6.99 -18.37
CA SER A 155 -6.11 5.64 -18.05
C SER A 155 -5.13 5.51 -16.86
N VAL A 156 -5.40 4.55 -15.97
CA VAL A 156 -4.52 4.14 -14.86
C VAL A 156 -3.32 3.30 -15.33
N LYS A 157 -2.88 3.46 -16.58
CA LYS A 157 -1.69 2.81 -17.11
C LYS A 157 -0.44 3.28 -16.37
N GLY A 158 0.35 2.32 -15.89
CA GLY A 158 1.49 2.54 -15.00
C GLY A 158 1.07 2.74 -13.54
N SER A 159 1.88 3.48 -12.79
CA SER A 159 1.56 3.91 -11.43
C SER A 159 0.88 5.28 -11.44
N ARG A 160 -0.16 5.44 -10.62
CA ARG A 160 -0.87 6.70 -10.42
C ARG A 160 -1.14 6.93 -8.94
N GLN A 161 -0.92 8.17 -8.50
CA GLN A 161 -1.31 8.65 -7.18
C GLN A 161 -2.38 9.72 -7.33
N LEU A 162 -3.54 9.50 -6.73
CA LEU A 162 -4.65 10.44 -6.77
C LEU A 162 -5.04 10.87 -5.37
N ARG A 163 -5.48 12.12 -5.25
CA ARG A 163 -6.08 12.67 -4.04
C ARG A 163 -7.59 12.69 -4.20
N VAL A 164 -8.29 12.20 -3.17
CA VAL A 164 -9.76 12.25 -3.07
C VAL A 164 -10.14 13.01 -1.80
N LYS A 165 -10.95 14.05 -1.94
CA LYS A 165 -11.46 14.84 -0.81
C LYS A 165 -12.88 14.37 -0.46
N GLU A 166 -13.16 14.24 0.83
CA GLU A 166 -14.48 13.83 1.31
C GLU A 166 -15.59 14.76 0.83
N GLY A 167 -16.62 14.18 0.19
CA GLY A 167 -17.74 14.92 -0.40
C GLY A 167 -17.46 15.60 -1.73
N SER A 168 -16.27 15.40 -2.30
CA SER A 168 -15.89 15.95 -3.59
C SER A 168 -15.86 14.84 -4.64
N ASP A 169 -16.58 15.03 -5.74
CA ASP A 169 -16.49 14.18 -6.93
C ASP A 169 -15.22 14.48 -7.75
N LEU A 170 -14.50 15.55 -7.42
CA LEU A 170 -13.23 15.90 -8.06
C LEU A 170 -12.10 15.02 -7.53
N LEU A 171 -11.39 14.42 -8.48
CA LEU A 171 -10.15 13.70 -8.28
C LEU A 171 -9.02 14.59 -8.75
N THR A 172 -7.98 14.76 -7.93
CA THR A 172 -6.81 15.55 -8.30
C THR A 172 -5.60 14.63 -8.36
N GLN A 173 -4.89 14.62 -9.48
CA GLN A 173 -3.59 13.94 -9.53
C GLN A 173 -2.68 14.60 -8.51
N LEU A 174 -2.00 13.77 -7.71
CA LEU A 174 -0.93 14.28 -6.84
C LEU A 174 0.25 14.66 -7.74
N VAL A 175 0.26 15.92 -8.15
CA VAL A 175 1.47 16.57 -8.66
C VAL A 175 2.17 17.13 -7.44
N LEU A 176 3.28 16.53 -7.02
CA LEU A 176 4.10 17.11 -5.96
C LEU A 176 5.14 18.01 -6.59
N GLU A 177 5.08 19.28 -6.22
CA GLU A 177 6.16 20.26 -6.33
C GLU A 177 7.44 19.63 -5.77
N THR A 178 8.48 19.57 -6.59
CA THR A 178 9.85 19.35 -6.12
C THR A 178 10.18 20.44 -5.12
N ARG A 179 10.37 20.06 -3.85
CA ARG A 179 11.17 20.87 -2.93
C ARG A 179 12.64 20.68 -3.25
#